data_AF-A0A6C2E0I1-F1
#
_entry.id   AF-A0A6C2E0I1-F1
#
_cell.length_a   1.000
_cell.length_b   1.000
_cell.length_c   1.000
_cell.angle_alpha   90.00
_cell.angle_beta   90.00
_cell.angle_gamma   90.00
#
_symmetry.space_group_name_H-M   'P 1'
#
loop_
_entity.id
_entity.type
_entity.pdbx_description
1 polymer ?
#
loop_
_entity_poly.entity_id
_entity_poly.type
_entity_poly.pdbx_seq_one_letter_code
_entity_poly.pdbx_strand_id
1 'polypeptide(L)'
;MIVETSYALTTPNLNVLLDRVVNDREIIYIKSQNGENVALIAADELQSLLETMHLLRSPKNAERLLNAISRARANVEDSQTPDDLRKELGLVKE
;
A
#
# COMPACT_ATOMS: atom_id res chain seq x y z
N MET A 1 7.70 8.91 7.16
CA MET A 1 8.91 9.01 8.01
C MET A 1 8.70 8.11 9.21
N ILE A 2 9.75 7.48 9.76
CA ILE A 2 9.64 6.61 10.94
C ILE A 2 9.95 7.44 12.18
N VAL A 3 9.03 7.46 13.15
CA VAL A 3 9.17 8.21 14.40
C VAL A 3 9.15 7.25 15.58
N GLU A 4 10.03 7.44 16.56
CA GLU A 4 10.06 6.62 17.77
C GLU A 4 9.41 7.34 18.96
N THR A 5 8.65 6.60 19.77
CA THR A 5 8.09 7.07 21.04
C THR A 5 8.18 5.99 22.11
N SER A 6 8.03 6.36 23.37
CA SER A 6 7.95 5.42 24.49
C SER A 6 6.50 5.19 24.92
N TYR A 7 6.21 4.00 25.45
CA TYR A 7 4.87 3.67 25.96
C TYR A 7 4.31 4.73 26.92
N ALA A 8 5.14 5.23 27.84
CA ALA A 8 4.72 6.22 28.85
C ALA A 8 4.27 7.56 28.24
N LEU A 9 4.82 7.95 27.08
CA LEU A 9 4.44 9.17 26.36
C LEU A 9 3.25 8.96 25.41
N THR A 10 2.89 7.70 25.16
CA THR A 10 1.83 7.32 24.22
C THR A 10 0.45 7.45 24.85
N THR A 11 0.23 6.90 26.04
CA THR A 11 -1.08 6.88 26.72
C THR A 11 -1.73 8.25 26.88
N PRO A 12 -1.04 9.30 27.35
CA PRO A 12 -1.66 10.63 27.47
C PRO A 12 -1.90 11.33 26.12
N ASN A 13 -1.26 10.89 25.04
CA ASN A 13 -1.25 11.56 23.74
C ASN A 13 -1.76 10.68 22.59
N LEU A 14 -2.47 9.57 22.88
CA LEU A 14 -2.77 8.55 21.87
C LEU A 14 -3.55 9.11 20.68
N ASN A 15 -4.56 9.95 20.91
CA ASN A 15 -5.35 10.55 19.83
C ASN A 15 -4.49 11.37 18.86
N VAL A 16 -3.56 12.18 19.39
CA VAL A 16 -2.64 12.98 18.56
C VAL A 16 -1.73 12.09 17.73
N LEU A 17 -1.27 10.98 18.30
CA LEU A 17 -0.45 10.01 17.57
C LEU A 17 -1.25 9.29 16.47
N LEU A 18 -2.50 8.93 16.74
CA LEU A 18 -3.39 8.35 15.72
C LEU A 18 -3.68 9.33 14.59
N ASP A 19 -3.96 10.59 14.90
CA ASP A 19 -4.18 11.64 13.92
C ASP A 19 -2.95 11.84 13.02
N ARG A 20 -1.75 11.84 13.59
CA ARG A 20 -0.50 11.92 12.81
C ARG A 20 -0.29 10.69 11.92
N VAL A 21 -0.53 9.49 12.44
CA VAL A 21 -0.40 8.25 11.67
C VAL A 21 -1.33 8.25 10.45
N VAL A 22 -2.57 8.72 10.61
CA VAL A 22 -3.56 8.76 9.54
C VAL A 22 -3.30 9.92 8.56
N ASN A 23 -3.11 11.13 9.07
CA ASN A 23 -3.04 12.34 8.23
C ASN A 23 -1.67 12.52 7.58
N ASP A 24 -0.58 12.22 8.30
CA ASP A 24 0.79 12.43 7.82
C ASP A 24 1.40 11.15 7.25
N ARG A 25 0.66 10.03 7.28
CA ARG A 25 1.13 8.70 6.85
C ARG A 25 2.42 8.29 7.54
N GLU A 26 2.56 8.68 8.80
CA GLU A 26 3.73 8.34 9.61
C GLU A 26 3.62 6.94 10.22
N ILE A 27 4.75 6.25 10.27
CA ILE A 27 4.87 4.99 11.01
C ILE A 27 5.52 5.32 12.36
N ILE A 28 4.83 5.01 13.45
CA ILE A 28 5.30 5.32 14.80
C ILE A 28 5.67 4.03 15.52
N TYR A 29 6.94 3.88 15.91
CA TYR A 29 7.37 2.78 16.78
C TYR A 29 7.19 3.17 18.25
N ILE A 30 6.41 2.38 18.98
CA ILE A 30 6.26 2.46 20.43
C ILE A 30 7.21 1.45 21.06
N LYS A 31 8.21 1.97 21.78
CA LYS A 31 9.12 1.15 22.59
C LYS A 31 8.41 0.67 23.86
N SER A 32 8.31 -0.64 24.02
CA SER A 32 7.83 -1.26 25.25
C SER A 32 8.94 -1.24 26.30
N GLN A 33 8.57 -1.03 27.57
CA GLN A 33 9.55 -1.05 28.66
C GLN A 33 10.00 -2.48 29.02
N ASN A 34 9.15 -3.48 28.75
CA ASN A 34 9.33 -4.85 29.22
C ASN A 34 9.15 -5.90 28.10
N GLY A 35 9.24 -5.52 26.82
CA GLY A 35 8.95 -6.44 25.72
C GLY A 35 9.29 -5.88 24.35
N GLU A 36 8.68 -6.47 23.32
CA GLU A 36 8.92 -6.10 21.92
C GLU A 36 8.28 -4.75 21.56
N ASN A 37 8.88 -4.07 20.58
CA ASN A 37 8.38 -2.80 20.07
C ASN A 37 7.16 -3.04 19.18
N VAL A 38 6.21 -2.10 19.23
CA VAL A 38 5.01 -2.12 18.39
C VAL A 38 5.08 -0.97 17.38
N ALA A 39 4.58 -1.17 16.16
CA ALA A 39 4.42 -0.10 15.18
C ALA A 39 2.94 0.28 15.06
N LEU A 40 2.65 1.58 15.11
CA LEU A 40 1.37 2.14 14.68
C LEU A 40 1.50 2.55 13.21
N ILE A 41 0.56 2.05 12.41
CA ILE A 41 0.46 2.28 10.97
C ILE A 41 -1.02 2.53 10.66
N ALA A 42 -1.31 3.45 9.74
CA ALA A 42 -2.68 3.66 9.28
C ALA A 42 -3.20 2.36 8.65
N ALA A 43 -4.46 2.01 8.91
CA ALA A 43 -5.00 0.71 8.52
C ALA A 43 -5.02 0.49 7.00
N ASP A 44 -5.38 1.53 6.25
CA ASP A 44 -5.37 1.56 4.79
C ASP A 44 -3.94 1.53 4.22
N GLU A 45 -2.98 2.17 4.88
CA GLU A 45 -1.55 2.07 4.52
C GLU A 45 -1.03 0.64 4.71
N LEU A 46 -1.35 0.00 5.85
CA LEU A 46 -0.99 -1.40 6.09
C LEU A 46 -1.62 -2.31 5.03
N GLN A 47 -2.89 -2.10 4.68
CA GLN A 47 -3.57 -2.86 3.65
C GLN A 47 -2.88 -2.70 2.28
N SER A 48 -2.55 -1.47 1.90
CA SER A 48 -1.84 -1.15 0.65
C SER A 48 -0.46 -1.85 0.59
N LEU A 49 0.29 -1.86 1.70
CA LEU A 49 1.55 -2.57 1.81
C LEU A 49 1.38 -4.08 1.63
N LEU A 50 0.39 -4.67 2.30
CA LEU A 50 0.12 -6.11 2.20
C LEU A 50 -0.30 -6.51 0.78
N GLU A 51 -1.09 -5.69 0.10
CA GLU A 51 -1.49 -5.93 -1.29
C GLU A 51 -0.29 -5.83 -2.24
N THR A 52 0.55 -4.81 -2.08
CA THR A 52 1.79 -4.66 -2.85
C THR A 52 2.71 -5.85 -2.64
N MET A 53 2.93 -6.27 -1.39
CA MET A 53 3.72 -7.45 -1.07
C MET A 53 3.11 -8.73 -1.66
N HIS A 54 1.78 -8.83 -1.71
CA HIS A 54 1.09 -9.96 -2.33
C HIS A 54 1.38 -10.01 -3.84
N LEU A 55 1.25 -8.89 -4.55
CA LEU A 55 1.56 -8.79 -5.98
C LEU A 55 3.02 -9.14 -6.27
N LEU A 56 3.94 -8.72 -5.41
CA LEU A 56 5.38 -8.95 -5.58
C LEU A 56 5.86 -10.31 -5.08
N ARG A 57 5.02 -11.10 -4.40
CA ARG A 57 5.40 -12.40 -3.83
C ARG A 57 5.87 -13.40 -4.88
N SER A 58 5.29 -13.36 -6.09
CA SER A 58 5.73 -14.19 -7.21
C SER A 58 6.71 -13.42 -8.08
N PRO A 59 7.98 -13.87 -8.22
CA PRO A 59 8.97 -13.18 -9.05
C PRO A 59 8.49 -12.95 -10.49
N LYS A 60 7.81 -13.95 -11.07
CA LYS A 60 7.23 -13.86 -12.42
C LYS A 60 6.10 -12.83 -12.49
N ASN A 61 5.28 -12.70 -11.44
CA ASN A 61 4.23 -11.69 -11.40
C ASN A 61 4.82 -10.28 -11.22
N ALA A 62 5.83 -10.14 -10.36
CA ALA A 62 6.54 -8.88 -10.15
C ALA A 62 7.16 -8.38 -11.46
N GLU A 63 7.86 -9.24 -12.22
CA GLU A 63 8.42 -8.90 -13.53
C GLU A 63 7.34 -8.43 -14.51
N ARG A 64 6.22 -9.16 -14.62
CA ARG A 64 5.09 -8.78 -15.48
C ARG A 64 4.51 -7.43 -15.11
N LEU A 65 4.31 -7.17 -13.81
CA LEU A 65 3.75 -5.92 -13.31
C LEU A 65 4.68 -4.74 -13.59
N LEU A 66 5.98 -4.88 -13.30
CA LEU A 66 6.97 -3.81 -13.54
C LEU A 66 7.09 -3.50 -15.04
N ASN A 67 7.07 -4.53 -15.90
CA ASN A 67 7.05 -4.35 -17.35
C ASN A 67 5.78 -3.62 -17.82
N ALA A 68 4.61 -3.97 -17.28
CA ALA A 68 3.36 -3.29 -17.61
C ALA A 68 3.37 -1.81 -17.19
N ILE A 69 3.88 -1.49 -15.99
CA ILE A 69 4.05 -0.11 -15.52
C ILE A 69 4.99 0.67 -16.44
N SER A 70 6.10 0.05 -16.88
CA SER A 70 7.05 0.67 -17.82
C SER A 70 6.39 1.03 -19.14
N ARG A 71 5.63 0.11 -19.75
CA ARG A 71 4.89 0.36 -20.99
C ARG A 71 3.83 1.45 -20.83
N ALA A 72 3.07 1.42 -19.74
CA ALA A 72 2.06 2.44 -19.43
C ALA A 72 2.68 3.84 -19.29
N ARG A 73 3.82 3.96 -18.60
CA ARG A 73 4.52 5.25 -18.46
C ARG A 73 5.11 5.77 -19.76
N ALA A 74 5.53 4.87 -20.64
CA ALA A 74 6.06 5.23 -21.94
C ALA A 74 4.97 5.65 -22.95
N ASN A 75 3.67 5.50 -22.62
CA ASN A 75 2.52 5.81 -23.47
C ASN A 75 2.63 5.21 -24.88
N VAL A 76 3.14 3.98 -24.98
CA VAL A 76 3.40 3.30 -26.27
C VAL A 76 2.18 2.52 -26.75
N GLU A 77 1.24 2.20 -25.85
CA GLU A 77 0.05 1.43 -26.16
C GLU A 77 -1.16 2.34 -26.35
N ASP A 78 -1.99 2.03 -27.34
CA ASP A 78 -3.26 2.71 -27.57
C ASP A 78 -4.22 2.42 -26.43
N SER A 79 -4.84 3.46 -25.89
CA SER A 79 -5.92 3.30 -24.92
C SER A 79 -7.15 2.73 -25.61
N GLN A 80 -7.73 1.69 -25.02
CA GLN A 80 -8.97 1.07 -25.49
C GLN A 80 -10.02 1.09 -24.39
N THR A 81 -11.29 1.17 -24.78
CA THR A 81 -12.38 1.10 -23.81
C THR A 81 -12.60 -0.35 -23.37
N PRO A 82 -13.16 -0.57 -22.16
CA PRO A 82 -13.54 -1.92 -21.74
C PRO A 82 -14.52 -2.62 -22.70
N ASP A 83 -15.37 -1.86 -23.41
CA ASP A 83 -16.34 -2.42 -24.34
C ASP A 83 -15.70 -2.85 -25.67
N ASP A 84 -14.75 -2.07 -26.19
CA ASP A 84 -13.95 -2.45 -27.37
C ASP A 84 -13.13 -3.70 -27.07
N LEU A 85 -12.47 -3.77 -25.91
CA LEU A 85 -11.72 -4.94 -25.47
C LEU A 85 -12.61 -6.18 -25.34
N ARG A 86 -13.82 -6.04 -24.78
CA ARG A 86 -14.79 -7.14 -24.70
C ARG A 86 -15.18 -7.64 -26.08
N LYS A 87 -15.38 -6.74 -27.04
CA LYS A 87 -15.71 -7.10 -28.42
C LYS A 87 -14.55 -7.82 -29.11
N GLU A 88 -13.32 -7.35 -28.94
CA GLU A 88 -12.12 -8.01 -29.46
C GLU A 88 -11.94 -9.42 -28.89
N LEU A 89 -12.14 -9.58 -27.59
CA LEU A 89 -12.00 -10.87 -26.89
C LEU A 89 -13.21 -11.80 -27.06
N GLY A 90 -14.25 -11.40 -27.78
CA GLY A 90 -15.47 -12.19 -27.97
C GLY A 90 -16.31 -12.36 -26.69
N LEU A 91 -16.17 -11.46 -25.72
CA LEU A 91 -16.86 -11.47 -24.42
C LEU A 91 -18.16 -10.64 -24.43
N VAL A 92 -18.77 -10.44 -25.60
CA VAL A 92 -20.00 -9.64 -25.73
C VAL A 92 -21.14 -10.36 -25.03
N LYS A 93 -21.73 -9.73 -24.01
CA LYS A 93 -23.01 -10.18 -23.44
C LYS A 93 -24.10 -9.95 -24.49
N GLU A 94 -24.96 -10.94 -24.69
CA GLU A 94 -26.24 -10.78 -25.39
C GLU A 94 -27.07 -9.61 -24.83
#